data_AF-A0A971D400-F1
#
_entry.id   AF-A0A971D400-F1
#
_cell.length_a   1.000
_cell.length_b   1.000
_cell.length_c   1.000
_cell.angle_alpha   90.00
_cell.angle_beta   90.00
_cell.angle_gamma   90.00
#
_symmetry.space_group_name_H-M   'P 1'
#
loop_
_entity.id
_entity.type
_entity.pdbx_description
1 polymer ?
#
loop_
_entity_poly.entity_id
_entity_poly.type
_entity_poly.pdbx_seq_one_letter_code
_entity_poly.pdbx_strand_id
1 'polypeptide(L)' 'MTAPVYISVIGAGRASAELSAKAEELGELLAQRGVVVVCGGREGVMEAVARGVRRAGGVSIGILPEDHRGRAAADLTYTV' A
#
# COMPACT_ATOMS: atom_id res chain seq x y z
N MET A 1 10.25 6.50 22.11
CA MET A 1 9.53 6.21 20.85
C MET A 1 9.91 4.82 20.41
N THR A 2 8.95 3.92 20.25
CA THR A 2 9.19 2.59 19.66
C THR A 2 9.34 2.74 18.15
N ALA A 3 10.22 1.96 17.54
CA ALA A 3 10.37 1.94 16.08
C ALA A 3 9.04 1.57 15.40
N PRO A 4 8.73 2.13 14.22
CA PRO A 4 7.53 1.76 13.48
C PRO A 4 7.58 0.28 13.08
N VAL A 5 6.41 -0.38 13.12
CA VAL A 5 6.24 -1.75 12.64
C VAL A 5 6.07 -1.71 11.12
N TYR A 6 6.75 -2.60 10.42
CA TYR A 6 6.64 -2.75 8.96
C TYR A 6 5.85 -4.00 8.64
N ILE A 7 4.82 -3.87 7.79
CA ILE A 7 4.02 -5.01 7.33
C ILE A 7 4.01 -5.02 5.80
N SER A 8 4.43 -6.16 5.23
CA SER A 8 4.34 -6.40 3.80
C SER A 8 2.94 -6.87 3.42
N VAL A 9 2.29 -6.18 2.50
CA VAL A 9 0.99 -6.61 1.96
C VAL A 9 1.16 -7.02 0.49
N ILE A 10 0.79 -8.26 0.20
CA ILE A 10 0.90 -8.88 -1.13
C ILE A 10 -0.48 -9.36 -1.55
N GLY A 11 -0.81 -9.20 -2.83
CA GLY A 11 -2.05 -9.69 -3.40
C GLY A 11 -2.06 -9.65 -4.92
N ALA A 12 -3.21 -9.98 -5.50
CA ALA A 12 -3.38 -10.06 -6.94
C ALA A 12 -3.18 -8.70 -7.63
N GLY A 13 -2.56 -8.72 -8.82
CA GLY A 13 -2.39 -7.53 -9.68
C GLY A 13 -3.69 -7.04 -10.33
N ARG A 14 -4.79 -7.77 -10.14
CA ARG A 14 -6.16 -7.33 -10.44
C ARG A 14 -7.03 -7.76 -9.27
N ALA A 15 -7.82 -6.84 -8.73
CA ALA A 15 -8.72 -7.09 -7.63
C ALA A 15 -10.17 -6.92 -8.09
N SER A 16 -11.07 -7.78 -7.59
CA SER A 16 -12.51 -7.50 -7.69
C SER A 16 -12.86 -6.25 -6.89
N ALA A 17 -14.03 -5.66 -7.13
CA ALA A 17 -14.49 -4.50 -6.35
C ALA A 17 -14.52 -4.81 -4.84
N GLU A 18 -14.99 -6.00 -4.46
CA GLU A 18 -15.03 -6.45 -3.07
C GLU A 18 -13.63 -6.59 -2.47
N LEU A 19 -12.69 -7.22 -3.19
CA LEU A 19 -11.32 -7.39 -2.70
C LEU A 19 -10.60 -6.05 -2.61
N SER A 20 -10.82 -5.14 -3.55
CA SER A 20 -10.29 -3.78 -3.54
C SER A 20 -10.78 -3.01 -2.32
N ALA A 21 -12.09 -3.06 -2.02
CA ALA A 21 -12.66 -2.40 -0.84
C ALA A 21 -12.05 -2.93 0.47
N LYS A 22 -11.91 -4.26 0.61
CA LYS A 22 -11.27 -4.89 1.78
C LYS A 22 -9.79 -4.53 1.90
N ALA A 23 -9.07 -4.48 0.78
CA ALA A 23 -7.66 -4.11 0.74
C ALA A 23 -7.44 -2.63 1.14
N GLU A 24 -8.35 -1.77 0.72
CA GLU A 24 -8.35 -0.35 1.10
C GLU A 24 -8.70 -0.15 2.59
N GLU A 25 -9.71 -0.85 3.10
CA GLU A 25 -10.02 -0.85 4.54
C GLU A 25 -8.82 -1.35 5.38
N LEU A 26 -8.16 -2.42 4.94
CA LEU A 26 -6.94 -2.92 5.58
C LEU A 26 -5.85 -1.84 5.64
N GLY A 27 -5.59 -1.15 4.53
CA GLY A 27 -4.59 -0.08 4.48
C GLY A 27 -4.89 1.05 5.47
N GLU A 28 -6.15 1.46 5.56
CA GLU A 28 -6.59 2.49 6.50
C GLU A 28 -6.36 2.05 7.96
N LEU A 29 -6.77 0.82 8.31
CA LEU A 29 -6.62 0.26 9.66
C LEU A 29 -5.15 0.12 10.08
N LEU A 30 -4.26 -0.24 9.14
CA LEU A 30 -2.82 -0.34 9.40
C LEU A 30 -2.22 1.05 9.66
N ALA A 31 -2.55 2.03 8.82
CA ALA A 31 -2.09 3.40 8.98
C ALA A 31 -2.52 4.02 10.31
N GLN A 32 -3.78 3.83 10.72
CA GLN A 32 -4.30 4.29 12.02
C GLN A 32 -3.54 3.71 13.23
N ARG A 33 -2.87 2.55 13.06
CA ARG A 33 -2.05 1.89 14.09
C ARG A 33 -0.57 2.30 14.04
N GLY A 34 -0.21 3.26 13.17
CA GLY A 34 1.17 3.70 13.01
C GLY A 34 2.07 2.67 12.30
N VAL A 35 1.48 1.73 11.55
CA VAL A 35 2.22 0.76 10.75
C VAL A 35 2.68 1.41 9.45
N VAL A 36 3.93 1.12 9.06
CA VAL A 36 4.44 1.41 7.71
C VAL A 36 4.13 0.21 6.82
N VAL A 37 3.39 0.43 5.74
CA VAL A 37 3.07 -0.62 4.78
C VAL A 37 4.18 -0.73 3.74
N VAL A 38 4.60 -1.95 3.44
CA VAL A 38 5.52 -2.26 2.35
C VAL A 38 4.80 -3.13 1.32
N CYS A 39 4.96 -2.86 0.02
CA CYS A 39 4.33 -3.66 -1.02
C CYS A 39 5.11 -3.60 -2.35
N GLY A 40 4.68 -4.35 -3.36
CA GLY A 40 5.23 -4.29 -4.72
C GLY A 40 4.75 -3.09 -5.55
N GLY A 41 3.87 -2.24 -4.99
CA GLY A 41 3.59 -0.89 -5.49
C GLY A 41 2.86 -0.77 -6.84
N ARG A 42 2.21 -1.83 -7.34
CA ARG A 42 1.47 -1.81 -8.61
C ARG A 42 -0.05 -1.96 -8.42
N GLU A 43 -0.77 -1.94 -9.53
CA GLU A 43 -2.22 -2.10 -9.66
C GLU A 43 -2.79 -3.28 -8.86
N GLY A 44 -4.09 -3.21 -8.56
CA GLY A 44 -4.83 -4.28 -7.89
C GLY A 44 -4.82 -4.14 -6.37
N VAL A 45 -4.50 -5.22 -5.65
CA VAL A 45 -4.58 -5.22 -4.17
C VAL A 45 -3.65 -4.17 -3.55
N MET A 46 -2.41 -4.07 -4.05
CA MET A 46 -1.40 -3.18 -3.45
C MET A 46 -1.72 -1.71 -3.66
N GLU A 47 -2.26 -1.35 -4.82
CA GLU A 47 -2.83 -0.03 -5.10
C GLU A 47 -3.97 0.31 -4.14
N ALA A 48 -4.91 -0.63 -3.91
CA ALA A 48 -6.02 -0.41 -2.99
C ALA A 48 -5.54 -0.20 -1.54
N VAL A 49 -4.57 -0.99 -1.08
CA VAL A 49 -3.93 -0.79 0.24
C VAL A 49 -3.27 0.59 0.32
N ALA A 50 -2.52 1.00 -0.70
CA ALA A 50 -1.85 2.29 -0.71
C ALA A 50 -2.85 3.45 -0.60
N ARG A 51 -4.00 3.36 -1.30
CA ARG A 51 -5.11 4.31 -1.19
C ARG A 51 -5.66 4.42 0.23
N GLY A 52 -5.90 3.28 0.88
CA GLY A 52 -6.34 3.23 2.28
C GLY A 52 -5.34 3.86 3.24
N VAL A 53 -4.06 3.52 3.09
CA VAL A 53 -2.97 4.09 3.88
C VAL A 53 -2.91 5.61 3.72
N ARG A 54 -2.99 6.09 2.47
CA ARG A 54 -2.95 7.52 2.15
C ARG A 54 -4.15 8.27 2.74
N ARG A 55 -5.35 7.69 2.67
CA ARG A 55 -6.56 8.28 3.27
C ARG A 55 -6.42 8.50 4.78
N ALA A 56 -5.79 7.56 5.48
CA ALA A 56 -5.51 7.68 6.92
C ALA A 56 -4.25 8.50 7.26
N GLY A 57 -3.56 9.08 6.28
CA GLY A 57 -2.33 9.85 6.50
C GLY A 57 -1.13 8.99 6.93
N GLY A 58 -1.16 7.69 6.65
CA GLY A 58 -0.05 6.77 6.93
C GLY A 58 1.03 6.75 5.84
N VAL A 59 1.97 5.82 5.99
CA VAL A 59 3.10 5.65 5.06
C VAL A 59 3.02 4.29 4.37
N SER A 60 3.07 4.31 3.04
CA SER A 60 3.25 3.13 2.20
C SER A 60 4.51 3.25 1.34
N ILE A 61 5.26 2.15 1.22
CA ILE A 61 6.49 2.06 0.44
C ILE A 61 6.32 0.97 -0.62
N GLY A 62 6.36 1.37 -1.89
CA GLY A 62 6.34 0.45 -3.03
C GLY A 62 7.75 0.08 -3.47
N ILE A 63 8.12 -1.20 -3.39
CA ILE A 63 9.36 -1.74 -3.94
C ILE A 63 9.08 -2.18 -5.37
N LEU A 64 9.49 -1.37 -6.33
CA LEU A 64 9.19 -1.61 -7.73
C LEU A 64 10.25 -2.55 -8.35
N PRO A 65 9.86 -3.51 -9.20
CA PRO A 65 10.83 -4.38 -9.84
C PRO A 65 11.49 -3.73 -11.08
N GLU A 66 11.02 -2.57 -11.52
CA GLU A 66 11.56 -1.83 -12.67
C GLU A 66 12.53 -0.71 -12.23
N ASP A 67 13.37 -0.23 -13.15
CA ASP A 67 14.30 0.89 -12.92
C ASP A 67 13.64 2.29 -13.05
N HIS A 68 12.32 2.31 -13.23
CA HIS A 68 11.53 3.51 -13.46
C HIS A 68 10.23 3.49 -12.64
N ARG A 69 9.67 4.69 -12.38
CA ARG A 69 8.47 4.85 -11.53
C ARG A 69 7.15 4.91 -12.30
N GLY A 70 7.16 4.73 -13.61
CA GLY A 70 5.96 4.91 -14.47
C GLY A 70 4.80 3.95 -14.21
N ARG A 71 5.03 2.83 -13.50
CA ARG A 71 3.99 1.84 -13.12
C ARG A 71 3.64 1.88 -11.63
N ALA A 72 4.13 2.87 -10.89
CA ALA A 72 3.80 3.03 -9.48
C ALA A 72 2.33 3.39 -9.31
N ALA A 73 1.66 2.74 -8.35
CA ALA A 73 0.35 3.16 -7.90
C ALA A 73 0.43 4.59 -7.35
N ALA A 74 -0.51 5.46 -7.76
CA ALA A 74 -0.46 6.90 -7.49
C ALA A 74 -0.52 7.25 -5.99
N ASP A 75 -1.14 6.38 -5.17
CA ASP A 75 -1.36 6.62 -3.75
C ASP A 75 -0.18 6.19 -2.86
N LEU A 76 0.93 5.70 -3.43
CA LEU A 76 2.13 5.37 -2.66
C LEU A 76 2.77 6.62 -2.07
N THR A 77 3.23 6.54 -0.82
CA THR A 77 3.97 7.64 -0.19
C THR A 77 5.40 7.72 -0.72
N TYR A 78 6.05 6.56 -0.81
CA TYR A 78 7.39 6.43 -1.34
C TYR A 78 7.46 5.25 -2.29
N THR A 79 8.36 5.36 -3.25
CA THR A 79 8.73 4.23 -4.11
C THR A 79 10.23 4.05 -4.04
N VAL A 80 10.65 2.79 -3.97
CA VAL A 80 12.04 2.37 -4.08
C VAL A 80 12.18 1.76 -5.46
#